data_AF-A0A2V6U6J0-F1
#
_entry.id   AF-A0A2V6U6J0-F1
#
_cell.length_a   1.000
_cell.length_b   1.000
_cell.length_c   1.000
_cell.angle_alpha   90.00
_cell.angle_beta   90.00
_cell.angle_gamma   90.00
#
_symmetry.space_group_name_H-M   'P 1'
#
loop_
_entity.id
_entity.type
_entity.pdbx_description
1 polymer ?
#
loop_
_entity_poly.entity_id
_entity_poly.type
_entity_poly.pdbx_seq_one_letter_code
_entity_poly.pdbx_strand_id
1 'polypeptide(L)' 'VDAMRVVDGKITEHWGVATLLDLMQQLGVVPPLGRQR' A
#
# COMPACT_ATOMS: atom_id res chain seq x y z
N VAL A 1 1.85 5.45 -2.65
CA VAL A 1 2.92 6.46 -2.52
C VAL A 1 3.69 6.12 -1.26
N ASP A 2 5.01 6.26 -1.31
CA ASP A 2 5.89 5.92 -0.21
C ASP A 2 6.64 7.18 0.22
N ALA A 3 6.72 7.42 1.53
CA ALA A 3 7.48 8.52 2.11
C ALA A 3 8.47 7.97 3.12
N MET A 4 9.72 8.45 3.07
CA MET A 4 10.77 8.01 3.98
C MET A 4 11.63 9.18 4.44
N ARG A 5 12.10 9.13 5.69
CA ARG A 5 13.08 10.09 6.22
C ARG A 5 14.46 9.44 6.26
N VAL A 6 15.43 10.12 5.65
CA VAL A 6 16.84 9.69 5.61
C VAL A 6 17.69 10.62 6.46
N VAL A 7 18.47 10.03 7.37
CA VAL A 7 19.47 10.73 8.20
C VAL A 7 20.79 9.96 8.10
N ASP A 8 21.89 10.64 7.78
CA ASP A 8 23.22 10.03 7.60
C ASP A 8 23.25 8.84 6.62
N GLY A 9 22.47 8.95 5.54
CA GLY A 9 22.35 7.90 4.52
C GLY A 9 21.52 6.69 4.94
N LYS A 10 20.88 6.70 6.12
CA LYS A 10 20.02 5.60 6.61
C LYS A 10 18.56 6.02 6.66
N ILE A 11 17.67 5.08 6.30
CA ILE A 11 16.23 5.25 6.50
C ILE A 11 15.95 5.11 8.00
N THR A 12 15.37 6.16 8.57
CA THR A 12 15.03 6.22 10.00
C THR A 12 13.54 6.12 10.23
N GLU A 13 12.74 6.53 9.26
CA GLU A 13 11.28 6.51 9.31
C GLU A 13 10.74 6.15 7.93
N HIS A 14 9.65 5.38 7.91
CA HIS A 14 8.99 4.92 6.70
C HIS A 14 7.47 4.99 6.89
N TRP A 15 6.81 5.72 6.00
CA TRP A 15 5.36 5.86 5.97
C TRP A 15 4.88 5.43 4.59
N GLY A 16 4.60 4.14 4.48
CA GLY A 16 3.85 3.58 3.37
C GLY A 16 2.38 3.43 3.74
N VAL A 17 1.49 3.80 2.83
CA VAL A 17 0.10 3.32 2.89
C VAL A 17 0.05 2.02 2.11
N ALA A 18 0.00 0.90 2.82
CA ALA A 18 -0.32 -0.37 2.20
C ALA A 18 -1.82 -0.42 1.91
N THR A 19 -2.22 -0.39 0.64
CA THR A 19 -3.60 -0.72 0.27
C THR A 19 -3.79 -2.24 0.32
N LEU A 20 -3.75 -2.78 1.54
CA LEU A 20 -3.92 -4.21 1.81
C LEU A 20 -5.21 -4.75 1.17
N LEU A 21 -6.28 -3.95 1.16
CA LEU A 21 -7.53 -4.30 0.49
C LEU A 21 -7.34 -4.52 -1.02
N ASP A 22 -6.65 -3.61 -1.71
CA ASP A 22 -6.39 -3.72 -3.15
C ASP A 22 -5.54 -4.96 -3.45
N LEU A 23 -4.54 -5.25 -2.60
CA LEU A 23 -3.70 -6.44 -2.73
C LEU A 23 -4.53 -7.73 -2.55
N MET A 24 -5.38 -7.78 -1.52
CA MET A 24 -6.27 -8.92 -1.28
C MET A 24 -7.26 -9.11 -2.44
N GLN A 25 -7.67 -8.04 -3.12
CA GLN A 25 -8.50 -8.12 -4.31
C GLN A 25 -7.75 -8.66 -5.53
N GLN A 26 -6.51 -8.24 -5.77
CA GLN A 26 -5.69 -8.77 -6.87
C GLN A 26 -5.37 -10.26 -6.70
N LEU A 27 -5.14 -10.69 -5.46
CA LEU A 27 -4.91 -12.09 -5.13
C LEU A 27 -6.20 -12.93 -5.10
N GLY A 28 -7.38 -12.32 -5.31
CA GLY A 28 -8.67 -13.01 -5.32
C GLY A 28 -9.19 -13.43 -3.93
N VAL A 29 -8.58 -12.94 -2.85
CA VAL A 29 -9.00 -13.23 -1.46
C VAL A 29 -10.28 -12.45 -1.11
N VAL A 30 -10.43 -11.24 -1.67
CA VAL A 30 -11.62 -10.39 -1.52
C VAL A 30 -12.13 -10.02 -2.91
N PRO A 31 -13.45 -10.05 -3.21
CA PRO A 31 -13.95 -9.60 -4.50
C PRO A 31 -13.69 -8.09 -4.71
N PRO A 32 -13.41 -7.63 -5.94
CA PRO A 32 -13.40 -6.21 -6.22
C PRO A 32 -14.78 -5.62 -5.90
N LEU A 33 -14.80 -4.45 -5.24
CA LEU A 33 -16.04 -3.69 -5.08
C LEU A 33 -16.65 -3.49 -6.47
N GLY A 34 -17.90 -3.94 -6.64
CA GLY A 34 -18.55 -4.04 -7.93
C GLY A 34 -18.39 -2.74 -8.71
N ARG A 35 -17.87 -2.84 -9.94
CA ARG A 35 -17.85 -1.71 -10.87
C ARG A 35 -19.31 -1.32 -11.13
N GLN A 36 -19.80 -0.30 -10.42
CA GLN A 36 -21.06 0.33 -10.78
C GLN A 36 -20.92 0.80 -12.23
N ARG A 37 -21.82 0.28 -13.06
CA ARG A 37 -21.91 0.59 -14.48
C ARG A 37 -22.39 2.03 -14.65
#